data_AF-A0A0T8SV17-F1
#
_entry.id   AF-A0A0T8SV17-F1
#
_cell.length_a   1.000
_cell.length_b   1.000
_cell.length_c   1.000
_cell.angle_alpha   90.00
_cell.angle_beta   90.00
_cell.angle_gamma   90.00
#
_symmetry.space_group_name_H-M   'P 1'
#
loop_
_entity.id
_entity.type
_entity.pdbx_description
1 polymer ?
#
loop_
_entity_poly.entity_id
_entity_poly.type
_entity_poly.pdbx_seq_one_letter_code
_entity_poly.pdbx_strand_id
1 'polypeptide(L)'
;MTAANGGGGFLLIFLISTILIGFPLLLAEFALGRSAGVSAIKTFGKLGKNNKYNFIGWIGAFALFILLSFYSVIGGWILVYLGIEFGKLFQLGGTGDYAQLFTSIISNPAIALGAQATFILLNIFIVSRGVQKGVERASKVMMPLLFIIFVIIIERSLSLPNAMEGFFTSSNQIFQN
;
A
#
# COMPACT_ATOMS: atom_id res chain seq x y z
N MET A 1 8.51 9.53 6.09
CA MET A 1 9.72 9.01 6.77
C MET A 1 11.00 9.46 6.07
N THR A 2 11.13 9.28 4.75
CA THR A 2 12.32 9.68 3.97
C THR A 2 12.70 11.16 4.12
N ALA A 3 11.76 12.09 3.96
CA ALA A 3 12.04 13.53 4.13
C ALA A 3 12.45 13.93 5.56
N ALA A 4 12.06 13.14 6.57
CA ALA A 4 12.32 13.46 7.99
C ALA A 4 13.57 12.77 8.57
N ASN A 5 14.17 11.81 7.85
CA ASN A 5 15.30 10.99 8.35
C ASN A 5 16.55 11.10 7.47
N GLY A 6 16.78 12.24 6.81
CA GLY A 6 17.97 12.45 5.97
C GLY A 6 17.81 12.14 4.49
N GLY A 7 16.58 12.14 3.97
CA GLY A 7 16.30 12.14 2.54
C GLY A 7 16.88 10.92 1.80
N GLY A 8 17.77 11.18 0.85
CA GLY A 8 18.40 10.15 0.01
C GLY A 8 19.31 9.18 0.78
N GLY A 9 19.94 9.59 1.88
CA GLY A 9 20.80 8.72 2.69
C GLY A 9 20.00 7.61 3.38
N PHE A 10 18.85 7.95 3.95
CA PHE A 10 17.91 6.95 4.49
C PHE A 10 17.41 5.99 3.42
N LEU A 11 17.13 6.48 2.21
CA LEU A 11 16.67 5.64 1.10
C LEU A 11 17.74 4.58 0.73
N LEU A 12 19.02 4.95 0.68
CA LEU A 12 20.10 4.00 0.40
C LEU A 12 20.18 2.90 1.45
N ILE A 13 20.17 3.27 2.74
CA ILE A 13 20.18 2.30 3.85
C ILE A 13 18.94 1.40 3.77
N PHE A 14 17.76 1.98 3.55
CA PHE A 14 16.51 1.25 3.38
C PHE A 14 16.57 0.23 2.23
N LEU A 15 17.13 0.61 1.08
CA LEU A 15 17.31 -0.29 -0.07
C LEU A 15 18.27 -1.44 0.26
N ILE A 16 19.41 -1.14 0.86
CA ILE A 16 20.39 -2.16 1.28
C ILE A 16 19.75 -3.13 2.28
N SER A 17 19.08 -2.62 3.32
CA SER A 17 18.37 -3.46 4.30
C SER A 17 17.25 -4.28 3.65
N THR A 18 16.53 -3.73 2.68
CA THR A 18 15.48 -4.47 1.95
C THR A 18 16.07 -5.65 1.17
N ILE A 19 17.21 -5.46 0.51
CA ILE A 19 17.88 -6.53 -0.25
C ILE A 19 18.52 -7.56 0.68
N LEU A 20 19.16 -7.13 1.77
CA LEU A 20 19.90 -8.04 2.66
C LEU A 20 19.02 -8.77 3.67
N ILE A 21 17.92 -8.15 4.12
CA ILE A 21 17.05 -8.71 5.16
C ILE A 21 15.69 -9.06 4.57
N GLY A 22 15.05 -8.10 3.89
CA GLY A 22 13.69 -8.28 3.35
C GLY A 22 13.61 -9.39 2.31
N PHE A 23 14.55 -9.43 1.37
CA PHE A 23 14.54 -10.43 0.29
C PHE A 23 14.80 -11.87 0.80
N PRO A 24 15.81 -12.15 1.65
CA PRO A 24 15.96 -13.49 2.25
C PRO A 24 14.78 -13.90 3.13
N LEU A 25 14.19 -12.96 3.89
CA LEU A 25 13.01 -13.24 4.70
C LEU A 25 11.81 -13.65 3.83
N LEU A 26 11.57 -12.92 2.74
CA LEU A 26 10.52 -13.26 1.78
C LEU A 26 10.75 -14.65 1.17
N LEU A 27 11.98 -14.97 0.75
CA LEU A 27 12.31 -16.30 0.25
C LEU A 27 12.06 -17.39 1.29
N ALA A 28 12.39 -17.15 2.57
CA ALA A 28 12.12 -18.09 3.65
C ALA A 28 10.62 -18.32 3.84
N GLU A 29 9.80 -17.27 3.85
CA GLU A 29 8.34 -17.38 3.93
C GLU A 29 7.74 -18.14 2.74
N PHE A 30 8.22 -17.88 1.52
CA PHE A 30 7.80 -18.60 0.33
C PHE A 30 8.17 -20.09 0.39
N ALA A 31 9.38 -20.42 0.86
CA ALA A 31 9.83 -21.80 1.03
C ALA A 31 9.00 -22.55 2.10
N LEU A 32 8.71 -21.89 3.23
CA LEU A 32 7.86 -22.44 4.29
C LEU A 32 6.42 -22.68 3.80
N GLY A 33 5.83 -21.71 3.10
CA GLY A 33 4.49 -21.85 2.55
C GLY A 33 4.37 -22.97 1.51
N ARG A 34 5.35 -23.06 0.60
CA ARG A 34 5.38 -24.10 -0.45
C ARG A 34 5.60 -25.51 0.12
N SER A 35 6.48 -25.65 1.11
CA SER A 35 6.77 -26.95 1.74
C SER A 35 5.62 -27.43 2.64
N ALA A 36 4.94 -26.53 3.34
CA ALA A 36 3.81 -26.89 4.19
C ALA A 36 2.54 -27.17 3.38
N GLY A 37 2.26 -26.44 2.29
CA GLY A 37 1.08 -26.65 1.44
C GLY A 37 -0.25 -26.51 2.20
N VAL A 38 -0.25 -25.75 3.30
CA VAL A 38 -1.41 -25.46 4.14
C VAL A 38 -1.46 -23.96 4.43
N SER A 39 -2.53 -23.48 5.06
CA SER A 39 -2.64 -22.07 5.41
C SER A 39 -1.49 -21.58 6.30
N ALA A 40 -1.18 -20.29 6.24
CA ALA A 40 -0.11 -19.66 7.02
C ALA A 40 -0.22 -19.97 8.53
N ILE A 41 -1.44 -20.05 9.06
CA ILE A 41 -1.69 -20.36 10.48
C ILE A 41 -1.24 -21.78 10.83
N LYS A 42 -1.50 -22.76 9.96
CA LYS A 42 -1.22 -24.19 10.20
C LYS A 42 0.18 -24.62 9.76
N THR A 43 0.89 -23.75 9.05
CA THR A 43 2.22 -24.01 8.48
C THR A 43 3.23 -24.37 9.56
N PHE A 44 3.27 -23.59 10.65
CA PHE A 44 4.20 -23.80 11.76
C PHE A 44 3.94 -25.10 12.52
N GLY A 45 2.69 -25.47 12.77
CA GLY A 45 2.37 -26.73 13.45
C GLY A 45 2.61 -27.97 12.59
N LYS A 46 2.40 -27.86 11.26
CA LYS A 46 2.69 -28.95 10.32
C LYS A 46 4.18 -29.21 10.19
N LEU A 47 4.98 -28.16 9.99
CA LEU A 47 6.44 -28.28 9.88
C LEU A 47 7.11 -28.62 11.21
N GLY A 48 6.63 -28.04 12.31
CA GLY A 48 7.14 -28.30 13.66
C GLY A 48 6.61 -29.59 14.31
N LYS A 49 5.77 -30.38 13.62
CA LYS A 49 5.11 -31.60 14.11
C LYS A 49 4.40 -31.44 15.48
N ASN A 50 4.06 -30.22 15.85
CA ASN A 50 3.44 -29.90 17.13
C ASN A 50 2.46 -28.75 16.94
N ASN A 51 1.18 -29.02 17.26
CA ASN A 51 0.09 -28.09 17.04
C ASN A 51 0.22 -26.77 17.85
N LYS A 52 1.06 -26.75 18.89
CA LYS A 52 1.34 -25.55 19.70
C LYS A 52 2.06 -24.46 18.90
N TYR A 53 2.85 -24.82 17.88
CA TYR A 53 3.55 -23.83 17.04
C TYR A 53 2.60 -23.05 16.12
N ASN A 54 1.34 -23.48 15.97
CA ASN A 54 0.33 -22.69 15.26
C ASN A 54 0.04 -21.33 15.94
N PHE A 55 0.40 -21.18 17.22
CA PHE A 55 0.28 -19.89 17.90
C PHE A 55 1.05 -18.77 17.17
N ILE A 56 2.22 -19.08 16.60
CA ILE A 56 3.02 -18.13 15.81
C ILE A 56 2.23 -17.66 14.58
N GLY A 57 1.55 -18.60 13.91
CA GLY A 57 0.69 -18.30 12.77
C GLY A 57 -0.52 -17.43 13.14
N TRP A 58 -1.06 -17.60 14.35
CA TRP A 58 -2.14 -16.75 14.87
C TRP A 58 -1.69 -15.32 15.16
N ILE A 59 -0.47 -15.12 15.65
CA ILE A 59 0.10 -13.77 15.82
C ILE A 59 0.18 -13.07 14.46
N GLY A 60 0.65 -13.76 13.42
CA GLY A 60 0.71 -13.21 12.06
C GLY A 60 -0.68 -12.86 11.52
N ALA A 61 -1.67 -13.74 11.71
CA ALA A 61 -3.05 -13.47 11.30
C ALA A 61 -3.65 -12.26 12.03
N PHE A 62 -3.37 -12.11 13.32
CA PHE A 62 -3.82 -10.95 14.11
C PHE A 62 -3.14 -9.66 13.66
N ALA A 63 -1.84 -9.69 13.36
CA ALA A 63 -1.11 -8.56 12.81
C ALA A 63 -1.70 -8.13 11.45
N LEU A 64 -2.01 -9.07 10.56
CA LEU A 64 -2.66 -8.80 9.28
C LEU A 64 -4.08 -8.23 9.45
N PHE A 65 -4.81 -8.67 10.48
CA PHE A 65 -6.13 -8.12 10.79
C PHE A 65 -6.05 -6.66 11.23
N ILE A 66 -5.11 -6.32 12.13
CA ILE A 66 -4.85 -4.93 12.51
C ILE A 66 -4.41 -4.11 11.29
N LEU A 67 -3.55 -4.69 10.45
CA LEU A 67 -3.07 -4.06 9.23
C LEU A 67 -4.23 -3.69 8.30
N LEU A 68 -5.14 -4.63 8.05
CA LEU A 68 -6.31 -4.39 7.22
C LEU A 68 -7.23 -3.31 7.82
N SER A 69 -7.37 -3.27 9.14
CA SER A 69 -8.22 -2.29 9.82
C SER A 69 -7.84 -0.85 9.47
N PHE A 70 -6.59 -0.44 9.67
CA PHE A 70 -6.18 0.93 9.32
C PHE A 70 -6.03 1.12 7.81
N TYR A 71 -5.61 0.11 7.06
CA TYR A 71 -5.43 0.23 5.61
C TYR A 71 -6.75 0.42 4.88
N SER A 72 -7.84 -0.14 5.42
CA SER A 72 -9.19 0.04 4.88
C SER A 72 -9.67 1.49 4.95
N VAL A 73 -9.25 2.26 5.97
CA VAL A 73 -9.59 3.67 6.11
C VAL A 73 -8.92 4.49 5.01
N ILE A 74 -7.62 4.29 4.79
CA ILE A 74 -6.85 4.96 3.74
C ILE A 74 -7.41 4.59 2.36
N GLY A 75 -7.74 3.32 2.15
CA GLY A 75 -8.39 2.84 0.93
C GLY A 75 -9.75 3.52 0.67
N GLY A 76 -10.54 3.73 1.73
CA GLY A 76 -11.79 4.49 1.67
C GLY A 76 -11.58 5.92 1.18
N TRP A 77 -10.59 6.62 1.72
CA TRP A 77 -10.27 7.99 1.26
C TRP A 77 -9.93 8.02 -0.23
N ILE A 78 -9.13 7.07 -0.72
CA ILE A 78 -8.79 6.97 -2.16
C ILE A 78 -10.06 6.85 -3.02
N LEU A 79 -11.06 6.06 -2.60
CA LEU A 79 -12.33 5.94 -3.32
C LEU A 79 -13.13 7.24 -3.35
N VAL A 80 -13.14 7.99 -2.25
CA VAL A 80 -13.81 9.30 -2.18
C VAL A 80 -13.16 10.27 -3.15
N TYR A 81 -11.83 10.37 -3.14
CA TYR A 81 -11.09 11.21 -4.09
C TYR A 81 -11.33 10.79 -5.53
N LEU A 82 -11.31 9.49 -5.82
CA LEU A 82 -11.61 8.96 -7.14
C LEU A 82 -13.02 9.39 -7.60
N GLY A 83 -14.03 9.28 -6.73
CA GLY A 83 -15.40 9.70 -7.02
C GLY A 83 -15.53 11.20 -7.27
N ILE A 84 -14.81 12.03 -6.52
CA ILE A 84 -14.78 13.48 -6.71
C ILE A 84 -14.16 13.85 -8.06
N GLU A 85 -13.02 13.23 -8.42
CA GLU A 85 -12.38 13.46 -9.72
C GLU A 85 -13.25 12.97 -10.90
N PHE A 86 -13.94 11.83 -10.75
CA PHE A 86 -14.95 11.41 -11.73
C PHE A 86 -16.11 12.42 -11.84
N GLY A 87 -16.60 12.96 -10.72
CA GLY A 87 -17.64 14.01 -10.72
C GLY A 87 -17.20 15.29 -11.44
N LYS A 88 -15.93 15.69 -11.29
CA LYS A 88 -15.36 16.84 -12.01
C LYS A 88 -15.35 16.64 -13.53
N LEU A 89 -15.10 15.42 -14.02
CA LEU A 89 -15.17 15.11 -15.45
C LEU A 89 -16.57 15.37 -16.05
N PHE A 90 -17.62 15.23 -15.24
CA PHE A 90 -19.01 15.54 -15.61
C PHE A 90 -19.44 16.97 -15.26
N GLN A 91 -18.49 17.87 -14.95
CA GLN A 91 -18.74 19.26 -14.55
C GLN A 91 -19.63 19.41 -13.30
N LEU A 92 -19.73 18.36 -12.48
CA LEU A 92 -20.53 18.33 -11.25
C LEU A 92 -19.74 18.81 -10.01
N GLY A 93 -18.56 19.41 -10.18
CA GLY A 93 -17.68 19.79 -9.06
C GLY A 93 -16.84 21.04 -9.32
N GLY A 94 -16.70 21.87 -8.29
CA GLY A 94 -15.85 23.06 -8.29
C GLY A 94 -14.38 22.77 -8.01
N THR A 95 -13.51 23.66 -8.48
CA THR A 95 -12.07 23.69 -8.17
C THR A 95 -11.85 24.19 -6.74
N GLY A 96 -11.84 23.28 -5.78
CA GLY A 96 -11.57 23.59 -4.36
C GLY A 96 -10.14 23.27 -3.95
N ASP A 97 -9.68 23.94 -2.90
CA ASP A 97 -8.42 23.65 -2.20
C ASP A 97 -8.42 22.20 -1.67
N TYR A 98 -7.51 21.38 -2.19
CA TYR A 98 -7.38 19.97 -1.81
C TYR A 98 -7.07 19.78 -0.31
N ALA A 99 -6.44 20.76 0.35
CA ALA A 99 -6.16 20.69 1.79
C ALA A 99 -7.44 20.81 2.63
N GLN A 100 -8.34 21.72 2.23
CA GLN A 100 -9.64 21.88 2.89
C GLN A 100 -10.55 20.68 2.60
N LEU A 101 -10.48 20.13 1.40
CA LEU A 101 -11.24 18.95 1.02
C LEU A 101 -10.79 17.71 1.84
N PHE A 102 -9.48 17.54 2.03
CA PHE A 102 -8.94 16.50 2.92
C PHE A 102 -9.47 16.65 4.34
N THR A 103 -9.34 17.85 4.92
CA THR A 103 -9.83 18.15 6.27
C THR A 103 -11.32 17.83 6.39
N SER A 104 -12.11 18.23 5.39
CA SER A 104 -13.56 17.99 5.37
C SER A 104 -13.91 16.49 5.33
N ILE A 105 -13.14 15.67 4.61
CA ILE A 105 -13.35 14.23 4.52
C ILE A 105 -13.01 13.54 5.85
N ILE A 106 -11.88 13.88 6.47
CA ILE A 106 -11.45 13.24 7.73
C ILE A 106 -12.29 13.70 8.93
N SER A 107 -12.79 14.94 8.90
CA SER A 107 -13.61 15.50 9.97
C SER A 107 -15.06 15.04 9.93
N ASN A 108 -15.52 14.42 8.84
CA ASN A 108 -16.89 13.91 8.71
C ASN A 108 -16.94 12.38 8.94
N PRO A 109 -17.44 11.91 10.09
CA PRO A 109 -17.47 10.48 10.41
C PRO A 109 -18.33 9.67 9.45
N ALA A 110 -19.42 10.23 8.93
CA ALA A 110 -20.33 9.52 8.04
C ALA A 110 -19.67 9.21 6.69
N ILE A 111 -18.95 10.19 6.13
CA ILE A 111 -18.21 10.01 4.88
C ILE A 111 -17.03 9.04 5.08
N ALA A 112 -16.26 9.22 6.15
CA ALA A 112 -15.11 8.36 6.44
C ALA A 112 -15.52 6.89 6.66
N LEU A 113 -16.55 6.64 7.48
CA LEU A 113 -17.06 5.29 7.75
C LEU A 113 -17.76 4.69 6.52
N GLY A 114 -18.55 5.48 5.78
CA GLY A 114 -19.20 5.03 4.55
C GLY A 114 -18.20 4.63 3.47
N ALA A 115 -17.12 5.40 3.32
CA ALA A 115 -16.03 5.10 2.40
C ALA A 115 -15.25 3.86 2.81
N GLN A 116 -14.92 3.72 4.09
CA GLN A 116 -14.27 2.54 4.64
C GLN A 116 -15.12 1.28 4.42
N ALA A 117 -16.43 1.34 4.73
CA ALA A 117 -17.35 0.24 4.52
C ALA A 117 -17.43 -0.16 3.04
N THR A 118 -17.53 0.83 2.14
CA THR A 118 -17.53 0.61 0.69
C THR A 118 -16.24 -0.08 0.23
N PHE A 119 -15.08 0.38 0.71
CA PHE A 119 -13.79 -0.23 0.39
C PHE A 119 -13.70 -1.69 0.85
N ILE A 120 -14.15 -1.99 2.07
CA ILE A 120 -14.18 -3.35 2.61
C ILE A 120 -15.13 -4.24 1.78
N LEU A 121 -16.32 -3.75 1.42
CA LEU A 121 -17.27 -4.50 0.59
C LEU A 121 -16.69 -4.83 -0.78
N LEU A 122 -15.99 -3.87 -1.42
CA LEU A 122 -15.29 -4.13 -2.68
C LEU A 122 -14.17 -5.17 -2.50
N ASN A 123 -13.42 -5.11 -1.41
CA ASN A 123 -12.38 -6.10 -1.12
C ASN A 123 -12.99 -7.51 -0.96
N ILE A 124 -14.06 -7.64 -0.16
CA ILE A 124 -14.80 -8.90 0.02
C ILE A 124 -15.33 -9.42 -1.32
N PHE A 125 -15.85 -8.54 -2.17
CA PHE A 125 -16.37 -8.91 -3.48
C PHE A 125 -15.27 -9.47 -4.41
N ILE A 126 -14.08 -8.86 -4.41
CA ILE A 126 -12.95 -9.35 -5.23
C ILE A 126 -12.42 -10.67 -4.68
N VAL A 127 -12.29 -10.79 -3.35
CA VAL A 127 -11.77 -12.00 -2.69
C VAL A 127 -12.74 -13.18 -2.83
N SER A 128 -14.06 -12.94 -2.77
CA SER A 128 -15.07 -14.00 -2.91
C SER A 128 -15.08 -14.66 -4.29
N ARG A 129 -14.57 -13.99 -5.33
CA ARG A 129 -14.36 -14.56 -6.68
C ARG A 129 -13.14 -15.49 -6.77
N GLY A 130 -12.42 -15.68 -5.66
CA GLY A 130 -11.25 -16.55 -5.55
C GLY A 130 -9.95 -15.91 -6.03
N VAL A 131 -8.83 -16.51 -5.66
CA VAL A 131 -7.48 -15.95 -5.87
C VAL A 131 -7.15 -15.83 -7.36
N GLN A 132 -7.37 -16.89 -8.15
CA GLN A 132 -6.98 -16.91 -9.58
C GLN A 132 -7.89 -16.03 -10.45
N LYS A 133 -9.21 -16.06 -10.24
CA LYS A 133 -10.19 -15.34 -11.09
C LYS A 133 -10.45 -13.90 -10.64
N GLY A 134 -10.21 -13.59 -9.36
CA GLY A 134 -10.36 -12.25 -8.79
C GLY A 134 -9.01 -11.55 -8.67
N VAL A 135 -8.26 -11.90 -7.62
CA VAL A 135 -7.07 -11.18 -7.18
C VAL A 135 -5.98 -11.16 -8.25
N GLU A 136 -5.62 -12.32 -8.79
CA GLU A 136 -4.50 -12.43 -9.74
C GLU A 136 -4.78 -11.65 -11.04
N ARG A 137 -6.01 -11.72 -11.56
CA ARG A 137 -6.40 -10.98 -12.77
C ARG A 137 -6.41 -9.48 -12.55
N ALA A 138 -6.93 -9.03 -11.41
CA ALA A 138 -6.92 -7.62 -11.04
C ALA A 138 -5.47 -7.11 -10.94
N SER A 139 -4.60 -7.82 -10.23
CA SER A 139 -3.18 -7.45 -10.08
C SER A 139 -2.43 -7.42 -11.41
N LYS A 140 -2.69 -8.36 -12.33
CA LYS A 140 -2.08 -8.38 -13.68
C LYS A 140 -2.39 -7.13 -14.51
N VAL A 141 -3.55 -6.51 -14.31
CA VAL A 141 -3.94 -5.28 -15.02
C VAL A 141 -3.54 -4.03 -14.24
N MET A 142 -3.75 -4.04 -12.92
CA MET A 142 -3.48 -2.88 -12.07
C MET A 142 -1.98 -2.57 -11.95
N MET A 143 -1.11 -3.58 -11.91
CA MET A 143 0.34 -3.37 -11.77
C MET A 143 0.96 -2.63 -12.97
N PRO A 144 0.74 -3.05 -14.24
CA PRO A 144 1.22 -2.29 -15.40
C PRO A 144 0.63 -0.89 -15.47
N LEU A 145 -0.66 -0.74 -15.17
CA LEU A 145 -1.35 0.55 -15.22
C LEU A 145 -0.77 1.53 -14.19
N LEU A 146 -0.52 1.06 -12.96
CA LEU A 146 0.14 1.84 -11.92
C LEU A 146 1.53 2.30 -12.39
N PHE A 147 2.32 1.40 -13.00
CA PHE A 147 3.64 1.74 -13.52
C PHE A 147 3.58 2.83 -14.61
N ILE A 148 2.66 2.72 -15.56
CA ILE A 148 2.47 3.72 -16.61
C ILE A 148 2.11 5.09 -16.02
N ILE A 149 1.16 5.13 -15.07
CA ILE A 149 0.78 6.37 -14.39
C ILE A 149 1.98 6.97 -13.64
N PHE A 150 2.78 6.15 -12.97
CA PHE A 150 3.99 6.63 -12.30
C PHE A 150 4.97 7.29 -13.27
N VAL A 151 5.23 6.69 -14.43
CA VAL A 151 6.12 7.27 -15.44
C VAL A 151 5.60 8.63 -15.91
N ILE A 152 4.30 8.72 -16.24
CA ILE A 152 3.66 9.99 -16.66
C ILE A 152 3.79 11.05 -15.57
N ILE A 153 3.57 10.69 -14.31
CA ILE A 153 3.70 11.62 -13.19
C ILE A 153 5.14 12.08 -13.03
N ILE A 154 6.13 11.19 -13.17
CA ILE A 154 7.56 11.53 -13.08
C ILE A 154 7.92 12.53 -14.19
N GLU A 155 7.56 12.24 -15.43
CA GLU A 155 7.81 13.14 -16.56
C GLU A 155 7.17 14.51 -16.34
N ARG A 156 5.91 14.54 -15.91
CA ARG A 156 5.21 15.79 -15.61
C ARG A 156 5.88 16.53 -14.46
N SER A 157 6.24 15.83 -13.39
CA SER A 157 6.91 16.39 -12.20
C SER A 157 8.23 17.08 -12.57
N LEU A 158 9.03 16.46 -13.45
CA LEU A 158 10.29 17.02 -13.93
C LEU A 158 10.10 18.25 -14.84
N SER A 159 8.96 18.36 -15.51
CA SER A 159 8.63 19.53 -16.35
C SER A 159 8.13 20.75 -15.57
N LEU A 160 7.87 20.62 -14.25
CA LEU A 160 7.45 21.74 -13.42
C LEU A 160 8.64 22.65 -13.04
N PRO A 161 8.41 23.97 -12.93
CA PRO A 161 9.43 24.89 -12.42
C PRO A 161 9.84 24.50 -10.99
N ASN A 162 11.14 24.60 -10.68
CA ASN A 162 11.79 24.17 -9.42
C ASN A 162 12.03 22.66 -9.25
N ALA A 163 11.77 21.82 -10.27
CA ALA A 163 12.06 20.38 -10.18
C ALA A 163 13.56 20.08 -9.92
N MET A 164 14.46 20.88 -10.49
CA MET A 164 15.91 20.74 -10.30
C MET A 164 16.35 21.09 -8.86
N GLU A 165 15.71 22.06 -8.21
CA GLU A 165 15.98 22.38 -6.80
C GLU A 165 15.60 21.22 -5.86
N GLY A 166 14.50 20.52 -6.16
CA GLY A 166 14.10 19.31 -5.44
C GLY A 166 15.11 18.17 -5.59
N PHE A 167 15.64 17.97 -6.80
CA PHE A 167 16.70 16.98 -7.06
C PHE A 167 17.97 17.31 -6.27
N PHE A 168 18.49 18.55 -6.40
CA PHE A 168 19.70 18.97 -5.70
C PHE A 168 19.55 18.96 -4.17
N THR A 169 18.40 19.33 -3.63
CA THR A 169 18.13 19.26 -2.18
C THR A 169 18.15 17.80 -1.68
N SER A 170 17.57 16.87 -2.45
CA SER A 170 17.56 15.45 -2.10
C SER A 170 18.95 14.79 -2.17
N SER A 171 19.81 15.21 -3.11
CA SER A 171 21.17 14.70 -3.25
C SER A 171 22.13 15.29 -2.21
N ASN A 172 21.99 16.56 -1.84
CA ASN A 172 22.87 17.20 -0.86
C ASN A 172 22.69 16.63 0.55
N GLN A 173 21.49 16.14 0.87
CA GLN A 173 21.19 15.44 2.13
C GLN A 173 21.91 14.08 2.26
N ILE A 174 22.45 13.52 1.17
CA ILE A 174 23.20 12.25 1.19
C ILE A 174 24.61 12.44 1.81
N PHE A 175 25.20 13.63 1.68
CA PHE A 175 26.60 13.89 2.04
C PHE A 175 26.79 14.78 3.28
N GLN A 176 25.70 15.26 3.88
CA GLN A 176 25.73 16.21 5.02
C GLN A 176 25.49 15.55 6.40
N ASN A 177 25.34 14.21 6.46
CA ASN A 177 25.24 13.45 7.72
C ASN A 177 26.22 12.28 7.73
#